data_AF-A0AB34J7P7-F1
#
_entry.id   AF-A0AB34J7P7-F1
#
_cell.length_a   1.000
_cell.length_b   1.000
_cell.length_c   1.000
_cell.angle_alpha   90.00
_cell.angle_beta   90.00
_cell.angle_gamma   90.00
#
_symmetry.space_group_name_H-M   'P 1'
#
loop_
_entity.id
_entity.type
_entity.pdbx_description
1 polymer ?
#
loop_
_entity_poly.entity_id
_entity_poly.type
_entity_poly.pdbx_seq_one_letter_code
_entity_poly.pdbx_strand_id
1 'polypeptide(L)'
;MIKADPRKQATWEHYPGYPTSKDPAVKKFLVACSAQLTEYRSRTGTFAREWVLDAAEKMPAYKWWQQYGASVPQLQQVACMVLAQPASASSIIERINSEFAFVKDKRRNRLLHEKADKLVGLFHNLRLLARIRSPTYTEPAVGWNDEEEKSGITKYGVATY
;
A
#
# COMPACT_ATOMS: atom_id res chain seq x y z
N MET A 1 -9.74 -18.89 -0.56
CA MET A 1 -8.37 -18.78 0.00
C MET A 1 -7.39 -19.19 -1.08
N ILE A 2 -6.38 -18.38 -1.37
CA ILE A 2 -5.40 -18.64 -2.45
C ILE A 2 -4.65 -19.93 -2.09
N LYS A 3 -4.78 -20.98 -2.92
CA LYS A 3 -4.29 -22.34 -2.62
C LYS A 3 -2.76 -22.51 -2.72
N ALA A 4 -2.05 -21.55 -3.31
CA ALA A 4 -0.61 -21.65 -3.54
C ALA A 4 0.17 -20.59 -2.75
N ASP A 5 1.35 -20.98 -2.26
CA ASP A 5 2.29 -20.13 -1.54
C ASP A 5 2.71 -18.94 -2.44
N PRO A 6 2.34 -17.69 -2.09
CA PRO A 6 2.61 -16.53 -2.93
C PRO A 6 4.10 -16.21 -3.07
N ARG A 7 4.99 -16.88 -2.33
CA ARG A 7 6.45 -16.74 -2.43
C ARG A 7 7.11 -17.71 -3.42
N LYS A 8 6.34 -18.64 -4.02
CA LYS A 8 6.84 -19.68 -4.94
C LYS A 8 6.45 -19.44 -6.41
N GLN A 9 6.25 -18.20 -6.83
CA GLN A 9 6.07 -17.89 -8.25
C GLN A 9 7.43 -17.95 -8.95
N ALA A 10 7.70 -19.04 -9.67
CA ALA A 10 8.94 -19.22 -10.43
C ALA A 10 8.94 -18.43 -11.75
N THR A 11 7.75 -18.19 -12.34
CA THR A 11 7.56 -17.46 -13.60
C THR A 11 6.25 -16.65 -13.57
N TRP A 12 6.17 -15.58 -14.37
CA TRP A 12 4.97 -14.74 -14.55
C TRP A 12 3.78 -15.47 -15.17
N GLU A 13 4.00 -16.67 -15.68
CA GLU A 13 2.99 -17.48 -16.37
C GLU A 13 2.18 -18.35 -15.42
N HIS A 14 2.63 -18.54 -14.18
CA HIS A 14 1.96 -19.35 -13.16
C HIS A 14 1.34 -18.47 -12.07
N TYR A 15 0.29 -17.74 -12.44
CA TYR A 15 -0.58 -17.11 -11.45
C TYR A 15 -1.42 -18.17 -10.73
N PRO A 16 -1.55 -18.11 -9.39
CA PRO A 16 -2.50 -18.96 -8.71
C PRO A 16 -3.89 -18.70 -9.28
N GLY A 17 -4.69 -19.75 -9.44
CA GLY A 17 -6.09 -19.60 -9.85
C GLY A 17 -6.81 -18.68 -8.86
N TYR A 18 -7.04 -17.43 -9.26
CA TYR A 18 -7.70 -16.46 -8.41
C TYR A 18 -9.17 -16.79 -8.30
N PRO A 19 -9.75 -16.69 -7.10
CA PRO A 19 -11.17 -16.94 -6.92
C PRO A 19 -11.96 -15.89 -7.71
N THR A 20 -12.92 -16.35 -8.49
CA THR A 20 -13.75 -15.48 -9.36
C THR A 20 -15.06 -15.11 -8.66
N SER A 21 -15.83 -14.18 -9.23
CA SER A 21 -17.15 -13.78 -8.72
C SER A 21 -18.16 -14.94 -8.60
N LYS A 22 -17.87 -16.07 -9.26
CA LYS A 22 -18.68 -17.30 -9.21
C LYS A 22 -18.39 -18.18 -7.99
N ASP A 23 -17.27 -17.98 -7.31
CA ASP A 23 -16.87 -18.76 -6.13
C ASP A 23 -17.82 -18.48 -4.94
N PRO A 24 -18.43 -19.51 -4.32
CA PRO A 24 -19.32 -19.34 -3.16
C PRO A 24 -18.67 -18.60 -1.99
N ALA A 25 -17.37 -18.79 -1.75
CA ALA A 25 -16.65 -18.12 -0.69
C ALA A 25 -16.51 -16.62 -0.96
N VAL A 26 -16.26 -16.25 -2.23
CA VAL A 26 -16.20 -14.84 -2.66
C VAL A 26 -17.56 -14.19 -2.51
N LYS A 27 -18.64 -14.87 -2.93
CA LYS A 27 -20.00 -14.33 -2.77
C LYS A 27 -20.34 -14.09 -1.30
N LYS A 28 -20.04 -15.03 -0.40
CA LYS A 28 -20.25 -14.87 1.04
C LYS A 28 -19.45 -13.68 1.60
N PHE A 29 -18.20 -13.53 1.18
CA PHE A 29 -17.37 -12.39 1.55
C PHE A 29 -17.95 -11.07 1.06
N LEU A 30 -18.38 -10.98 -0.20
CA LEU A 30 -18.96 -9.78 -0.79
C LEU A 30 -20.27 -9.36 -0.10
N VAL A 31 -21.13 -10.32 0.25
CA VAL A 31 -22.37 -10.05 0.99
C VAL A 31 -22.09 -9.50 2.39
N ALA A 32 -21.12 -10.08 3.10
CA ALA A 32 -20.71 -9.57 4.41
C ALA A 32 -20.09 -8.16 4.29
N CYS A 33 -19.23 -7.95 3.29
CA CYS A 33 -18.59 -6.66 3.04
C CYS A 33 -19.59 -5.57 2.65
N SER A 34 -20.62 -5.90 1.85
CA SER A 34 -21.66 -4.93 1.46
C SER A 34 -22.55 -4.53 2.64
N ALA A 35 -22.89 -5.48 3.52
CA ALA A 35 -23.61 -5.18 4.75
C ALA A 35 -22.81 -4.25 5.68
N GLN A 36 -21.52 -4.54 5.84
CA GLN A 36 -20.59 -3.70 6.62
C GLN A 36 -20.37 -2.32 6.00
N LEU A 37 -20.37 -2.23 4.67
CA LEU A 37 -20.29 -0.96 3.97
C LEU A 37 -21.51 -0.09 4.26
N THR A 38 -22.70 -0.69 4.35
CA THR A 38 -23.91 0.01 4.78
C THR A 38 -23.78 0.49 6.22
N GLU A 39 -23.24 -0.33 7.13
CA GLU A 39 -23.01 0.08 8.53
C GLU A 39 -22.07 1.30 8.64
N TYR A 40 -20.98 1.29 7.87
CA TYR A 40 -20.05 2.42 7.79
C TYR A 40 -20.72 3.68 7.20
N ARG A 41 -21.45 3.55 6.09
CA ARG A 41 -22.12 4.67 5.42
C ARG A 41 -23.24 5.27 6.25
N SER A 42 -23.99 4.44 6.97
CA SER A 42 -25.07 4.86 7.86
C SER A 42 -24.56 5.41 9.20
N ARG A 43 -23.24 5.44 9.42
CA ARG A 43 -22.61 5.88 10.68
C ARG A 43 -23.22 5.18 11.90
N THR A 44 -23.36 3.87 11.80
CA THR A 44 -23.89 3.04 12.88
C THR A 44 -22.75 2.32 13.62
N GLY A 45 -23.04 1.78 14.81
CA GLY A 45 -22.05 1.02 15.58
C GLY A 45 -20.86 1.87 16.03
N THR A 46 -19.64 1.39 15.79
CA THR A 46 -18.39 2.08 16.14
C THR A 46 -18.25 3.43 15.43
N PHE A 47 -18.78 3.54 14.20
CA PHE A 47 -18.69 4.73 13.35
C PHE A 47 -19.71 5.82 13.70
N ALA A 48 -20.65 5.54 14.61
CA ALA A 48 -21.58 6.54 15.15
C ALA A 48 -20.90 7.54 16.09
N ARG A 49 -19.72 7.19 16.60
CA ARG A 49 -18.97 7.99 17.56
C ARG A 49 -18.23 9.10 16.84
N GLU A 50 -18.58 10.35 17.12
CA GLU A 50 -17.97 11.51 16.44
C GLU A 50 -16.45 11.56 16.59
N TRP A 51 -15.93 11.23 17.78
CA TRP A 51 -14.48 11.19 18.02
C TRP A 51 -13.73 10.15 17.17
N VAL A 52 -14.41 9.10 16.69
CA VAL A 52 -13.82 8.13 15.76
C VAL A 52 -13.64 8.78 14.39
N LEU A 53 -14.59 9.59 13.93
CA LEU A 53 -14.48 10.32 12.67
C LEU A 53 -13.47 11.47 12.78
N ASP A 54 -13.45 12.20 13.89
CA ASP A 54 -12.46 13.27 14.13
C ASP A 54 -11.02 12.73 14.16
N ALA A 55 -10.82 11.50 14.63
CA ALA A 55 -9.52 10.85 14.59
C ALA A 55 -9.04 10.59 13.16
N ALA A 56 -9.95 10.44 12.18
CA ALA A 56 -9.60 10.20 10.79
C ALA A 56 -8.76 11.34 10.19
N GLU A 57 -9.10 12.59 10.53
CA GLU A 57 -8.38 13.76 10.02
C GLU A 57 -6.92 13.82 10.52
N LYS A 58 -6.66 13.28 11.71
CA LYS A 58 -5.36 13.40 12.41
C LYS A 58 -4.43 12.21 12.20
N MET A 59 -4.82 11.22 11.40
CA MET A 59 -4.04 9.99 11.23
C MET A 59 -4.14 9.41 9.81
N PRO A 60 -3.14 8.62 9.38
CA PRO A 60 -3.20 7.90 8.10
C PRO A 60 -4.46 7.03 7.99
N ALA A 61 -5.08 7.06 6.81
CA ALA A 61 -6.29 6.29 6.53
C ALA A 61 -6.15 4.79 6.82
N TYR A 62 -5.01 4.20 6.48
CA TYR A 62 -4.79 2.77 6.73
C TYR A 62 -4.72 2.46 8.25
N LYS A 63 -4.10 3.34 9.05
CA LYS A 63 -4.02 3.19 10.52
C LYS A 63 -5.40 3.36 11.14
N TRP A 64 -6.18 4.31 10.64
CA TRP A 64 -7.54 4.52 11.10
C TRP A 64 -8.40 3.26 10.87
N TRP A 65 -8.32 2.68 9.67
CA TRP A 65 -9.01 1.41 9.37
C TRP A 65 -8.50 0.27 10.24
N GLN A 66 -7.20 0.16 10.52
CA GLN A 66 -6.66 -0.85 11.43
C GLN A 66 -7.20 -0.70 12.87
N GLN A 67 -7.35 0.54 13.34
CA GLN A 67 -7.77 0.82 14.72
C GLN A 67 -9.28 0.73 14.93
N TYR A 68 -10.09 1.28 14.02
CA TYR A 68 -11.54 1.40 14.19
C TYR A 68 -12.36 0.44 13.33
N GLY A 69 -11.72 -0.21 12.34
CA GLY A 69 -12.38 -1.15 11.44
C GLY A 69 -12.63 -2.55 12.02
N ALA A 70 -12.27 -2.81 13.27
CA ALA A 70 -12.41 -4.14 13.88
C ALA A 70 -13.87 -4.64 13.95
N SER A 71 -14.85 -3.74 14.01
CA SER A 71 -16.28 -4.10 13.95
C SER A 71 -16.73 -4.53 12.54
N VAL A 72 -15.95 -4.20 11.51
CA VAL A 72 -16.25 -4.49 10.10
C VAL A 72 -15.07 -5.19 9.41
N PRO A 73 -14.71 -6.42 9.83
CA PRO A 73 -13.44 -7.03 9.44
C PRO A 73 -13.29 -7.30 7.93
N GLN A 74 -14.37 -7.63 7.21
CA GLN A 74 -14.32 -7.84 5.76
C GLN A 74 -14.10 -6.52 5.02
N LEU A 75 -14.82 -5.46 5.43
CA LEU A 75 -14.64 -4.12 4.87
C LEU A 75 -13.26 -3.55 5.20
N GLN A 76 -12.78 -3.72 6.43
CA GLN A 76 -11.45 -3.32 6.88
C GLN A 76 -10.38 -3.95 5.99
N GLN A 77 -10.49 -5.25 5.69
CA GLN A 77 -9.55 -5.93 4.81
C GLN A 77 -9.54 -5.30 3.41
N VAL A 78 -10.71 -5.03 2.83
CA VAL A 78 -10.81 -4.38 1.50
C VAL A 78 -10.24 -2.95 1.54
N ALA A 79 -10.61 -2.16 2.55
CA ALA A 79 -10.16 -0.78 2.71
C ALA A 79 -8.62 -0.72 2.83
N CYS A 80 -8.01 -1.55 3.67
CA CYS A 80 -6.56 -1.63 3.80
C CYS A 80 -5.87 -2.06 2.49
N MET A 81 -6.46 -3.00 1.73
CA MET A 81 -5.90 -3.41 0.43
C MET A 81 -5.93 -2.27 -0.60
N VAL A 82 -7.05 -1.53 -0.67
CA VAL A 82 -7.19 -0.38 -1.57
C VAL A 82 -6.24 0.75 -1.17
N LEU A 83 -6.13 1.05 0.13
CA LEU A 83 -5.23 2.09 0.64
C LEU A 83 -3.74 1.74 0.53
N ALA A 84 -3.41 0.45 0.39
CA ALA A 84 -2.05 0.01 0.09
C ALA A 84 -1.68 0.16 -1.40
N GLN A 85 -2.64 0.44 -2.28
CA GLN A 85 -2.35 0.69 -3.68
C GLN A 85 -1.80 2.10 -3.85
N PRO A 86 -0.71 2.28 -4.62
CA PRO A 86 -0.25 3.62 -4.97
C PRO A 86 -1.28 4.33 -5.85
N ALA A 87 -1.54 5.62 -5.57
CA ALA A 87 -2.50 6.41 -6.34
C ALA A 87 -2.06 6.64 -7.80
N SER A 88 -0.74 6.63 -8.06
CA SER A 88 -0.18 6.72 -9.40
C SER A 88 1.04 5.83 -9.56
N ALA A 89 0.96 4.89 -10.50
CA ALA A 89 2.10 4.08 -10.88
C ALA A 89 3.18 4.90 -11.62
N SER A 90 2.78 5.88 -12.44
CA SER A 90 3.71 6.68 -13.26
C SER A 90 4.69 7.47 -12.40
N SER A 91 4.18 8.23 -11.41
CA SER A 91 5.05 9.07 -10.58
C SER A 91 6.03 8.27 -9.72
N ILE A 92 5.66 7.04 -9.34
CA ILE A 92 6.53 6.13 -8.59
C ILE A 92 7.60 5.54 -9.51
N ILE A 93 7.19 5.11 -10.71
CA ILE A 93 8.11 4.57 -11.72
C ILE A 93 9.14 5.64 -12.13
N GLU A 94 8.71 6.89 -12.33
CA GLU A 94 9.58 8.01 -12.66
C GLU A 94 10.58 8.30 -11.54
N ARG A 95 10.14 8.31 -10.27
CA ARG A 95 11.03 8.48 -9.11
C ARG A 95 12.06 7.36 -9.01
N ILE A 96 11.63 6.10 -9.10
CA ILE A 96 12.54 4.94 -9.10
C ILE A 96 13.52 5.03 -10.28
N ASN A 97 13.05 5.41 -11.46
CA ASN A 97 13.90 5.54 -12.64
C ASN A 97 14.95 6.65 -12.49
N SER A 98 14.59 7.80 -11.91
CA SER A 98 15.53 8.89 -11.63
C SER A 98 16.52 8.51 -10.53
N GLU A 99 16.06 7.90 -9.43
CA GLU A 99 16.93 7.46 -8.33
C GLU A 99 17.94 6.40 -8.78
N PHE A 100 17.52 5.47 -9.66
CA PHE A 100 18.36 4.42 -10.20
C PHE A 100 18.89 4.73 -11.61
N ALA A 101 18.91 6.00 -12.00
CA ALA A 101 19.46 6.43 -13.30
C ALA A 101 20.92 5.97 -13.47
N PHE A 102 21.70 5.92 -12.37
CA PHE A 102 23.08 5.44 -12.36
C PHE A 102 23.22 3.93 -12.68
N VAL A 103 22.17 3.13 -12.49
CA VAL A 103 22.13 1.71 -12.85
C VAL A 103 21.92 1.56 -14.36
N LYS A 104 21.23 2.52 -14.98
CA LYS A 104 20.88 2.55 -16.41
C LYS A 104 21.83 3.43 -17.24
N ASP A 105 22.91 3.94 -16.64
CA ASP A 105 23.86 4.83 -17.30
C ASP A 105 24.44 4.15 -18.56
N LYS A 106 24.42 4.87 -19.69
CA LYS A 106 24.91 4.39 -20.99
C LYS A 106 26.37 3.92 -20.93
N ARG A 107 27.20 4.46 -20.02
CA ARG A 107 28.60 4.04 -19.82
C ARG A 107 28.74 2.73 -19.03
N ARG A 108 27.70 2.30 -18.31
CA ARG A 108 27.66 1.07 -17.47
C ARG A 108 26.64 0.03 -17.98
N ASN A 109 26.15 0.20 -19.20
CA ASN A 109 25.03 -0.52 -19.80
C ASN A 109 25.34 -1.97 -20.23
N ARG A 110 26.05 -2.74 -19.39
CA ARG A 110 26.33 -4.19 -19.57
C ARG A 110 25.49 -5.09 -18.66
N LEU A 111 24.54 -4.51 -17.90
CA LEU A 111 23.65 -5.27 -17.03
C LEU A 111 22.47 -5.82 -17.85
N LEU A 112 22.25 -7.14 -17.75
CA LEU A 112 21.01 -7.76 -18.25
C LEU A 112 19.81 -7.19 -17.49
N HIS A 113 18.67 -7.10 -18.16
CA HIS A 113 17.43 -6.54 -17.61
C HIS A 113 17.05 -7.18 -16.26
N GLU A 114 17.12 -8.51 -16.16
CA GLU A 114 16.83 -9.25 -14.92
C GLU A 114 17.75 -8.86 -13.74
N LYS A 115 19.03 -8.55 -14.02
CA LYS A 115 19.98 -8.14 -12.99
C LYS A 115 19.73 -6.71 -12.55
N ALA A 116 19.38 -5.82 -13.49
CA ALA A 116 19.02 -4.45 -13.18
C ALA A 116 17.75 -4.38 -12.32
N ASP A 117 16.72 -5.17 -12.65
CA ASP A 117 15.48 -5.24 -11.88
C ASP A 117 15.71 -5.71 -10.43
N LYS A 118 16.48 -6.78 -10.25
CA LYS A 118 16.89 -7.27 -8.92
C LYS A 118 17.66 -6.22 -8.12
N LEU A 119 18.56 -5.48 -8.75
CA LEU A 119 19.31 -4.41 -8.09
C LEU A 119 18.39 -3.29 -7.63
N VAL A 120 17.51 -2.80 -8.50
CA VAL A 120 16.53 -1.76 -8.15
C VAL A 120 15.68 -2.20 -6.95
N GLY A 121 15.14 -3.43 -6.99
CA GLY A 121 14.34 -3.98 -5.90
C GLY A 121 15.12 -4.10 -4.58
N LEU A 122 16.35 -4.63 -4.63
CA LEU A 122 17.21 -4.78 -3.44
C LEU A 122 17.54 -3.42 -2.83
N PHE A 123 18.03 -2.47 -3.63
CA PHE A 123 18.40 -1.15 -3.12
C PHE A 123 17.19 -0.38 -2.58
N HIS A 124 16.05 -0.40 -3.29
CA HIS A 124 14.83 0.24 -2.82
C HIS A 124 14.38 -0.32 -1.48
N ASN A 125 14.30 -1.65 -1.35
CA ASN A 125 13.87 -2.32 -0.12
C ASN A 125 14.85 -2.10 1.03
N LEU A 126 16.17 -2.17 0.79
CA LEU A 126 17.18 -1.91 1.82
C LEU A 126 17.10 -0.47 2.33
N ARG A 127 16.93 0.51 1.43
CA ARG A 127 16.76 1.91 1.81
C ARG A 127 15.48 2.14 2.59
N LEU A 128 14.37 1.52 2.17
CA LEU A 128 13.10 1.59 2.87
C LEU A 128 13.21 1.00 4.29
N LEU A 129 13.82 -0.19 4.42
CA LEU A 129 14.05 -0.82 5.72
C LEU A 129 14.97 0.01 6.61
N ALA A 130 16.05 0.58 6.07
CA ALA A 130 16.95 1.46 6.81
C ALA A 130 16.21 2.71 7.31
N ARG A 131 15.37 3.32 6.47
CA ARG A 131 14.56 4.47 6.84
C ARG A 131 13.57 4.14 7.97
N ILE A 132 12.83 3.04 7.84
CA ILE A 132 11.84 2.60 8.84
C ILE A 132 12.50 2.22 10.17
N ARG A 133 13.70 1.64 10.13
CA ARG A 133 14.47 1.26 11.34
C ARG A 133 15.12 2.45 12.05
N SER A 134 15.16 3.64 11.44
CA SER A 134 15.72 4.81 12.09
C SER A 134 14.90 5.17 13.34
N PRO A 135 15.52 5.40 14.51
CA PRO A 135 14.81 5.85 15.71
C PRO A 135 14.07 7.20 15.52
N THR A 136 14.53 8.00 14.56
CA THR A 136 13.94 9.30 14.20
C THR A 136 12.86 9.18 13.12
N TYR A 137 12.54 7.97 12.68
CA TYR A 137 11.50 7.75 11.69
C TYR A 137 10.13 8.08 12.29
N THR A 138 9.55 9.19 11.85
CA THR A 138 8.11 9.39 11.95
C THR A 138 7.54 9.17 10.58
N GLU A 139 6.65 8.19 10.48
CA GLU A 139 5.85 8.02 9.28
C GLU A 139 5.10 9.34 9.02
N PRO A 140 5.15 9.88 7.80
CA PRO A 140 4.38 11.07 7.48
C PRO A 140 2.90 10.72 7.71
N ALA A 141 2.33 11.26 8.79
CA ALA A 141 0.92 11.18 9.03
C ALA A 141 0.24 12.07 8.00
N VAL A 142 -0.23 11.47 6.91
CA VAL A 142 -1.02 12.17 5.90
C VAL A 142 -2.47 12.06 6.36
N GLY A 143 -3.08 13.18 6.74
CA GLY A 143 -4.51 13.23 7.03
C GLY A 143 -5.30 12.84 5.78
N TRP A 144 -6.55 12.42 5.94
CA TRP A 144 -7.39 11.96 4.82
C TRP A 144 -7.56 13.01 3.71
N ASN A 145 -7.40 14.28 4.06
CA ASN A 145 -7.58 15.44 3.19
C ASN A 145 -6.26 16.19 2.89
N ASP A 146 -5.12 15.67 3.32
CA ASP A 146 -3.84 16.28 2.94
C ASP A 146 -3.53 15.91 1.49
N GLU A 147 -3.32 16.93 0.65
CA GLU A 147 -2.85 16.74 -0.71
C GLU A 147 -1.59 15.87 -0.72
N GLU A 148 -1.47 14.95 -1.70
CA GLU A 148 -0.29 14.09 -1.86
C GLU A 148 1.02 14.88 -1.84
N GLU A 149 0.98 16.17 -2.21
CA GLU A 149 2.12 17.09 -2.19
C GLU A 149 2.70 17.37 -0.79
N LYS A 150 1.90 17.20 0.29
CA LYS A 150 2.34 17.34 1.69
C LYS A 150 2.77 16.02 2.33
N SER A 151 2.65 14.90 1.62
CA SER A 151 2.93 13.55 2.13
C SER A 151 4.44 13.26 2.30
N GLY A 152 5.11 13.84 3.30
CA GLY A 152 6.50 13.54 3.65
C GLY A 152 7.57 13.87 2.58
N ILE A 153 7.15 14.24 1.37
CA ILE A 153 7.99 14.63 0.22
C ILE A 153 8.73 15.93 0.51
N THR A 154 8.14 16.82 1.31
CA THR A 154 8.71 18.14 1.65
C THR A 154 9.39 18.21 3.02
N LYS A 155 9.09 17.31 3.97
CA LYS A 155 9.67 17.38 5.33
C LYS A 155 11.01 16.65 5.46
N TYR A 156 11.21 15.58 4.69
CA TYR A 156 12.49 14.90 4.57
C TYR A 156 12.97 15.10 3.15
N GLY A 157 13.60 16.25 2.91
CA GLY A 157 14.11 16.64 1.60
C GLY A 157 14.87 15.51 0.92
N VAL A 158 14.94 15.60 -0.40
CA VAL A 158 15.89 14.88 -1.24
C VAL A 158 17.18 14.68 -0.44
N ALA A 159 17.52 13.44 -0.12
CA ALA A 159 18.80 13.13 0.47
C ALA A 159 19.84 13.57 -0.56
N THR A 160 20.33 14.79 -0.39
CA THR A 160 21.45 15.34 -1.13
C THR A 160 22.67 14.56 -0.67
N TYR A 161 23.11 13.65 -1.53
CA TYR A 161 24.46 13.12 -1.55
C TYR A 161 24.97 13.25 -2.98
#